data_AF-A0A2G4HEA5-F1
#
_entry.id   AF-A0A2G4HEA5-F1
#
_cell.length_a   1.000
_cell.length_b   1.000
_cell.length_c   1.000
_cell.angle_alpha   90.00
_cell.angle_beta   90.00
_cell.angle_gamma   90.00
#
_symmetry.space_group_name_H-M   'P 1'
#
loop_
_entity.id
_entity.type
_entity.pdbx_description
1 polymer ?
#
loop_
_entity_poly.entity_id
_entity_poly.type
_entity_poly.pdbx_seq_one_letter_code
_entity_poly.pdbx_strand_id
1 'polypeptide(L)'
;MRIGIVCHPTFGGSGVLATELGAHLARQGHSVHIISYAMPARMDAFQENLYFHEVQIQDYPLFQYQPYELALSSMMVSVAQREKL
;
A
#
# COMPACT_ATOMS: atom_id res chain seq x y z
N MET A 1 -12.86 -10.34 -4.10
CA MET A 1 -12.83 -8.94 -4.56
C MET A 1 -11.39 -8.53 -4.84
N ARG A 2 -11.18 -7.40 -5.52
CA ARG A 2 -9.88 -6.75 -5.66
C ARG A 2 -9.91 -5.51 -4.78
N ILE A 3 -8.95 -5.35 -3.87
CA ILE A 3 -9.04 -4.38 -2.77
C ILE A 3 -7.72 -3.64 -2.66
N GLY A 4 -7.76 -2.31 -2.71
CA GLY A 4 -6.63 -1.46 -2.37
C GLY A 4 -6.68 -1.01 -0.91
N ILE A 5 -5.58 -1.12 -0.17
CA ILE A 5 -5.45 -0.62 1.20
C ILE A 5 -4.28 0.35 1.25
N VAL A 6 -4.55 1.60 1.65
CA VAL A 6 -3.51 2.60 1.91
C VAL A 6 -3.28 2.69 3.41
N CYS A 7 -2.03 2.61 3.84
CA CYS A 7 -1.69 2.76 5.25
C CYS A 7 -0.30 3.37 5.46
N HIS A 8 -0.06 3.89 6.66
CA HIS A 8 1.29 4.21 7.11
C HIS A 8 1.97 2.93 7.64
N PRO A 9 3.22 2.64 7.25
CA PRO A 9 3.90 1.39 7.56
C PRO A 9 4.56 1.39 8.94
N THR A 10 4.38 2.47 9.73
CA THR A 10 5.04 2.67 11.01
C THR A 10 4.44 1.81 12.13
N PHE A 11 5.16 1.75 13.26
CA PHE A 11 4.70 1.12 14.50
C PHE A 11 3.56 1.92 15.13
N GLY A 12 2.34 1.70 14.64
CA GLY A 12 1.09 2.24 15.16
C GLY A 12 -0.06 1.26 14.98
N GLY A 13 -1.14 1.44 15.75
CA GLY A 13 -2.29 0.54 15.72
C GLY A 13 -2.97 0.45 14.34
N SER A 14 -2.99 1.57 13.59
CA SER A 14 -3.60 1.63 12.26
C SER A 14 -2.83 0.81 11.21
N GLY A 15 -1.50 0.86 11.22
CA GLY A 15 -0.65 0.08 10.30
C GLY A 15 -0.80 -1.43 10.54
N VAL A 16 -0.78 -1.84 11.81
CA VAL A 16 -1.00 -3.24 12.21
C VAL A 16 -2.39 -3.73 11.81
N LEU A 17 -3.43 -2.93 12.07
CA LEU A 17 -4.79 -3.29 11.71
C LEU A 17 -4.96 -3.43 10.19
N ALA A 18 -4.37 -2.51 9.40
CA ALA A 18 -4.39 -2.56 7.95
C ALA A 18 -3.72 -3.83 7.40
N THR A 19 -2.57 -4.23 7.96
CA THR A 19 -1.86 -5.44 7.51
C THR A 19 -2.59 -6.72 7.88
N GLU A 20 -3.12 -6.82 9.10
CA GLU A 20 -3.83 -8.02 9.56
C GLU A 20 -5.17 -8.18 8.83
N LEU A 21 -5.88 -7.07 8.60
CA LEU A 21 -7.09 -7.07 7.77
C LEU A 21 -6.78 -7.52 6.34
N GLY A 22 -5.74 -6.94 5.73
CA GLY A 22 -5.31 -7.32 4.38
C GLY A 22 -4.94 -8.80 4.29
N ALA A 23 -4.18 -9.30 5.27
CA ALA A 23 -3.81 -10.70 5.35
C ALA A 23 -5.02 -11.62 5.51
N HIS A 24 -5.99 -11.24 6.34
CA HIS A 24 -7.23 -12.01 6.51
C HIS A 24 -8.04 -12.08 5.21
N LEU A 25 -8.26 -10.95 4.54
CA LEU A 25 -9.00 -10.86 3.28
C LEU A 25 -8.32 -11.68 2.16
N ALA A 26 -6.99 -11.64 2.11
CA ALA A 26 -6.21 -12.42 1.15
C ALA A 26 -6.35 -13.95 1.37
N ARG A 27 -6.36 -14.41 2.63
CA ARG A 27 -6.67 -15.81 2.98
C ARG A 27 -8.10 -16.22 2.63
N GLN A 28 -9.03 -15.27 2.54
CA GLN A 28 -10.39 -15.49 2.05
C GLN A 28 -10.49 -15.48 0.52
N GLY A 29 -9.37 -15.42 -0.20
CA GLY A 29 -9.32 -15.46 -1.67
C GLY A 29 -9.58 -14.10 -2.32
N HIS A 30 -9.42 -12.99 -1.60
CA HIS A 30 -9.45 -11.66 -2.20
C HIS A 30 -8.04 -11.23 -2.65
N SER A 31 -7.94 -10.53 -3.77
CA SER A 31 -6.69 -9.91 -4.22
C SER A 31 -6.52 -8.59 -3.48
N VAL A 32 -5.56 -8.50 -2.56
CA VAL A 32 -5.34 -7.34 -1.70
C VAL A 32 -4.04 -6.65 -2.08
N HIS A 33 -4.10 -5.35 -2.33
CA HIS A 33 -2.99 -4.52 -2.78
C HIS A 33 -2.72 -3.44 -1.73
N ILE A 34 -1.65 -3.64 -0.94
CA ILE A 34 -1.18 -2.68 0.06
C ILE A 34 -0.35 -1.60 -0.65
N ILE A 35 -0.69 -0.33 -0.44
CA ILE A 35 -0.02 0.83 -1.02
C ILE A 35 0.56 1.66 0.13
N SER A 36 1.89 1.79 0.18
CA SER A 36 2.60 2.54 1.22
C SER A 36 4.01 2.93 0.77
N TYR A 37 4.65 3.90 1.44
CA TYR A 37 6.03 4.30 1.12
C TYR A 37 7.10 3.33 1.62
N ALA A 38 6.74 2.37 2.47
CA ALA A 38 7.63 1.31 2.91
C ALA A 38 6.80 0.06 3.24
N MET A 39 7.44 -1.11 3.26
CA MET A 39 6.76 -2.35 3.61
C MET A 39 6.33 -2.33 5.09
N PRO A 40 5.05 -2.53 5.42
CA PRO A 40 4.61 -2.62 6.80
C PRO A 40 5.27 -3.79 7.55
N ALA A 41 5.69 -3.57 8.79
CA ALA A 41 6.51 -4.54 9.55
C ALA A 41 5.87 -5.92 9.78
N ARG A 42 4.55 -6.05 9.70
CA ARG A 42 3.80 -7.31 9.90
C ARG A 42 3.26 -7.92 8.60
N MET A 43 3.64 -7.37 7.45
CA MET A 43 3.22 -7.93 6.17
C MET A 43 4.08 -9.15 5.83
N ASP A 44 3.43 -10.30 5.64
CA ASP A 44 4.09 -11.50 5.12
C ASP A 44 4.19 -11.41 3.59
N ALA A 45 5.42 -11.24 3.10
CA ALA A 45 5.70 -11.11 1.68
C ALA A 45 5.42 -12.39 0.86
N PHE A 46 5.26 -13.55 1.52
CA PHE A 46 5.00 -14.83 0.85
C PHE A 46 3.52 -15.21 0.85
N GLN A 47 2.64 -14.37 1.41
CA GLN A 47 1.23 -14.67 1.46
C GLN A 47 0.58 -14.52 0.07
N GLU A 48 -0.09 -15.58 -0.39
CA GLU A 48 -0.84 -15.56 -1.65
C GLU A 48 -1.96 -14.50 -1.62
N ASN A 49 -2.21 -13.89 -2.79
CA ASN A 49 -3.19 -12.82 -2.99
C ASN A 49 -2.93 -11.53 -2.19
N LEU A 50 -1.74 -11.36 -1.60
CA LEU A 50 -1.34 -10.14 -0.91
C LEU A 50 -0.15 -9.49 -1.63
N TYR A 51 -0.35 -8.28 -2.14
CA TYR A 51 0.62 -7.57 -2.98
C TYR A 51 1.04 -6.26 -2.32
N PHE A 52 2.31 -5.90 -2.46
CA PHE A 52 2.84 -4.62 -1.97
C PHE A 52 3.22 -3.70 -3.13
N HIS A 53 2.84 -2.43 -3.00
CA HIS A 53 3.04 -1.37 -3.97
C HIS A 53 3.73 -0.19 -3.27
N GLU A 54 5.03 -0.04 -3.52
CA GLU A 54 5.84 1.00 -2.90
C GLU A 54 5.59 2.36 -3.55
N VAL A 55 5.27 3.36 -2.75
CA VAL A 55 5.17 4.76 -3.19
C VAL A 55 6.57 5.38 -3.15
N GLN A 56 7.14 5.61 -4.32
CA GLN A 56 8.44 6.26 -4.42
C GLN A 56 8.30 7.79 -4.35
N ILE A 57 9.03 8.39 -3.41
CA ILE A 57 9.15 9.83 -3.24
C ILE A 57 10.51 10.24 -3.77
N GLN A 58 10.53 11.11 -4.78
CA GLN A 58 11.77 11.69 -5.28
C GLN A 58 12.06 13.00 -4.57
N ASP A 59 13.31 13.16 -4.13
CA ASP A 59 13.80 14.44 -3.66
C ASP A 59 14.14 15.32 -4.87
N TYR A 60 13.36 16.38 -5.07
CA TYR A 60 13.47 17.23 -6.25
C TYR A 60 13.52 18.71 -5.83
N PRO A 61 14.59 19.45 -6.17
CA PRO A 61 14.82 20.81 -5.65
C PRO A 61 13.72 21.85 -5.94
N LEU A 62 12.81 21.57 -6.89
CA LEU A 62 11.66 22.44 -7.17
C LEU A 62 10.64 22.47 -6.03
N PHE A 63 10.47 21.36 -5.31
CA PHE A 63 9.44 21.24 -4.29
C PHE A 63 9.99 21.69 -2.93
N GLN A 64 9.29 22.64 -2.29
CA GLN A 64 9.63 23.08 -0.93
C GLN A 64 9.38 21.98 0.12
N TYR A 65 8.45 21.07 -0.14
CA TYR A 65 8.15 19.90 0.68
C TYR A 65 7.99 18.69 -0.22
N GLN A 66 8.38 17.51 0.25
CA GLN A 66 8.23 16.28 -0.51
C GLN A 66 6.75 16.03 -0.84
N PRO A 67 6.38 15.87 -2.13
CA PRO A 67 4.99 15.78 -2.56
C PRO A 67 4.44 14.35 -2.38
N TYR A 68 4.46 13.82 -1.16
CA TYR A 68 4.06 12.44 -0.88
C TYR A 68 2.61 12.17 -1.30
N GLU A 69 1.69 13.09 -1.03
CA GLU A 69 0.27 12.93 -1.35
C GLU A 69 0.03 12.84 -2.86
N LEU A 70 0.81 13.59 -3.66
CA LEU A 70 0.75 13.51 -5.12
C LEU A 70 1.28 12.17 -5.62
N ALA A 71 2.43 11.72 -5.10
CA ALA A 71 3.02 10.43 -5.45
C ALA A 71 2.09 9.27 -5.07
N LEU A 72 1.53 9.31 -3.86
CA LEU A 72 0.56 8.34 -3.35
C LEU A 72 -0.70 8.30 -4.22
N SER A 73 -1.30 9.45 -4.52
CA SER A 73 -2.50 9.52 -5.35
C SER A 73 -2.25 8.97 -6.75
N SER A 74 -1.11 9.29 -7.35
CA SER A 74 -0.70 8.74 -8.64
C SER A 74 -0.53 7.22 -8.57
N MET A 75 0.09 6.71 -7.49
CA MET A 75 0.24 5.27 -7.29
C MET A 75 -1.10 4.56 -7.13
N MET A 76 -2.03 5.15 -6.36
CA MET A 76 -3.38 4.61 -6.19
C MET A 76 -4.12 4.48 -7.52
N VAL A 77 -4.06 5.50 -8.39
CA VAL A 77 -4.69 5.44 -9.73
C VAL A 77 -4.02 4.38 -10.61
N SER A 78 -2.68 4.31 -10.59
CA SER A 78 -1.92 3.31 -11.35
C SER A 78 -2.30 1.88 -10.94
N VAL A 79 -2.33 1.59 -9.64
CA VAL A 79 -2.72 0.29 -9.11
C VAL A 79 -4.19 -0.01 -9.43
N ALA A 80 -5.10 0.95 -9.25
CA ALA A 80 -6.51 0.79 -9.58
C ALA A 80 -6.72 0.39 -11.04
N GLN A 81 -6.01 1.03 -11.98
CA GLN A 81 -6.11 0.72 -13.40
C GLN A 81 -5.47 -0.62 -13.77
N ARG A 82 -4.24 -0.88 -13.29
CA ARG A 82 -3.48 -2.10 -13.61
C ARG A 82 -4.16 -3.35 -13.06
N GLU A 83 -4.60 -3.27 -11.81
CA GLU A 83 -5.16 -4.39 -11.08
C GLU A 83 -6.68 -4.47 -11.21
N LYS A 84 -7.31 -3.50 -11.91
CA LYS A 84 -8.77 -3.38 -12.10
C LYS A 84 -9.52 -3.48 -10.76
N LEU A 85 -9.06 -2.68 -9.79
CA LEU A 85 -9.68 -2.58 -8.46
C LEU A 85 -11.15 -2.16 -8.56
#